data_AF-A0A417PBQ4-F1
#
_entry.id   AF-A0A417PBQ4-F1
#
_cell.length_a   1.000
_cell.length_b   1.000
_cell.length_c   1.000
_cell.angle_alpha   90.00
_cell.angle_beta   90.00
_cell.angle_gamma   90.00
#
_symmetry.space_group_name_H-M   'P 1'
#
loop_
_entity.id
_entity.type
_entity.pdbx_description
1 polymer ?
#
loop_
_entity_poly.entity_id
_entity_poly.type
_entity_poly.pdbx_seq_one_letter_code
_entity_poly.pdbx_strand_id
1 'polypeptide(L)' 'MEIIKPCPFCDCHDRRVGVRKMGKAGYKVICGRCGSSGPYARIADFSNKMDAQEEAKRAWNRRGER' A
#
# COMPACT_ATOMS: atom_id res chain seq x y z
N MET A 1 -12.50 3.63 -5.63
CA MET A 1 -11.41 2.73 -5.18
C MET A 1 -10.20 2.93 -6.06
N GLU A 2 -9.10 3.39 -5.48
CA GLU A 2 -7.81 3.55 -6.18
C GLU A 2 -7.23 2.19 -6.62
N ILE A 3 -6.70 2.14 -7.86
CA ILE A 3 -5.93 1.00 -8.37
C ILE A 3 -4.48 1.17 -7.90
N ILE A 4 -3.86 0.08 -7.41
CA ILE A 4 -2.48 0.10 -6.93
C ILE A 4 -1.54 0.08 -8.14
N LYS A 5 -0.68 1.10 -8.26
CA LYS A 5 0.34 1.18 -9.31
C LYS A 5 1.38 0.05 -9.15
N PRO A 6 2.05 -0.34 -10.25
CA PRO A 6 3.12 -1.33 -10.23
C PRO A 6 4.23 -0.99 -9.23
N CYS A 7 5.03 -2.00 -8.85
CA CYS A 7 6.16 -1.75 -7.97
C CYS A 7 7.23 -0.91 -8.67
N PRO A 8 7.60 0.27 -8.14
CA PRO A 8 8.55 1.17 -8.78
C PRO A 8 10.01 0.65 -8.76
N PHE A 9 10.29 -0.45 -8.05
CA PHE A 9 11.65 -0.98 -7.89
C PHE A 9 11.94 -2.22 -8.75
N CYS A 10 10.92 -3.02 -9.04
CA CYS A 10 11.07 -4.30 -9.77
C CYS A 10 10.06 -4.45 -10.91
N ASP A 11 9.35 -3.36 -11.20
CA ASP A 11 8.31 -3.27 -12.22
C ASP A 11 7.31 -4.44 -12.13
N CYS A 12 6.91 -4.80 -10.91
CA CYS A 12 5.94 -5.86 -10.69
C CYS A 12 4.54 -5.28 -10.92
N HIS A 13 3.93 -5.65 -12.05
CA HIS A 13 2.54 -5.36 -12.41
C HIS A 13 1.55 -6.43 -11.92
N ASP A 14 2.05 -7.48 -11.28
CA ASP A 14 1.26 -8.65 -10.90
C ASP A 14 0.51 -8.44 -9.56
N ARG A 15 -0.43 -9.35 -9.27
CA ARG A 15 -1.24 -9.45 -8.04
C ARG A 15 -0.44 -9.57 -6.73
N ARG A 16 0.89 -9.58 -6.83
CA ARG A 16 1.82 -9.58 -5.70
C ARG A 16 1.98 -8.21 -5.07
N VAL A 17 1.64 -7.13 -5.77
CA VAL A 17 1.60 -5.78 -5.17
C VAL A 17 0.22 -5.56 -4.57
N GLY A 18 0.14 -5.45 -3.25
CA GLY A 18 -1.16 -5.36 -2.59
C GLY A 18 -1.11 -4.87 -1.16
N VAL A 19 -2.27 -4.48 -0.64
CA VAL A 19 -2.42 -4.06 0.74
C VAL A 19 -2.24 -5.25 1.68
N ARG A 20 -1.45 -5.04 2.73
CA ARG A 20 -1.15 -5.98 3.80
C ARG A 20 -1.46 -5.33 5.14
N LYS A 21 -2.12 -6.10 6.01
CA LYS A 21 -2.42 -5.68 7.38
C LYS A 21 -1.18 -5.89 8.24
N MET A 22 -0.77 -4.85 8.96
CA MET A 22 0.31 -4.88 9.94
C MET A 22 -0.28 -5.08 11.33
N GLY A 23 -0.47 -6.34 11.71
CA GLY A 23 -1.08 -6.70 12.98
C GLY A 23 -2.51 -6.16 13.13
N LYS A 24 -2.79 -5.48 14.25
CA LYS A 24 -4.07 -4.80 14.52
C LYS A 24 -4.01 -3.28 14.28
N ALA A 25 -2.84 -2.73 13.98
CA ALA A 25 -2.59 -1.30 14.08
C ALA A 25 -2.71 -0.54 12.75
N GLY A 26 -2.59 -1.21 11.59
CA GLY A 26 -2.58 -0.48 10.33
C GLY A 26 -2.40 -1.32 9.07
N TYR A 27 -2.21 -0.65 7.95
CA TYR A 27 -2.03 -1.20 6.61
C TYR A 27 -0.81 -0.63 5.90
N LYS A 28 -0.20 -1.42 5.01
CA LYS A 28 0.84 -1.00 4.05
C LYS A 28 0.61 -1.70 2.71
N VAL A 29 1.01 -1.09 1.60
CA VAL A 29 1.18 -1.85 0.35
C VAL A 29 2.56 -2.52 0.36
N ILE A 30 2.63 -3.78 -0.09
CA ILE A 30 3.88 -4.52 -0.22
C ILE A 30 3.94 -5.16 -1.60
N CYS A 31 5.11 -5.12 -2.23
CA CYS A 31 5.42 -5.94 -3.38
C CYS A 31 5.92 -7.32 -2.93
N GLY A 32 5.13 -8.37 -3.15
CA GLY A 32 5.52 -9.76 -2.87
C GLY A 32 6.62 -10.33 -3.78
N ARG A 33 7.09 -9.58 -4.80
CA ARG A 33 8.22 -9.98 -5.66
C ARG A 33 9.56 -9.57 -5.07
N CYS A 34 9.72 -8.30 -4.70
CA CYS A 34 11.01 -7.76 -4.21
C CYS A 34 11.01 -7.38 -2.72
N GLY A 35 9.88 -7.51 -2.03
CA GLY A 35 9.76 -7.13 -0.62
C GLY A 35 9.63 -5.63 -0.37
N SER A 36 9.63 -4.79 -1.42
CA SER A 36 9.46 -3.35 -1.25
C SER A 36 8.14 -3.03 -0.55
N SER A 37 8.25 -2.27 0.55
CA SER A 37 7.12 -1.86 1.38
C SER A 37 6.80 -0.38 1.21
N GLY A 38 5.51 -0.06 1.16
CA GLY A 38 4.97 1.30 1.14
C GLY A 38 4.89 1.96 2.52
N PRO A 39 4.45 3.23 2.55
CA PRO A 39 4.22 3.99 3.78
C PRO A 39 3.17 3.32 4.67
N TYR A 40 3.20 3.63 5.97
CA TYR A 40 2.27 3.08 6.94
C TYR A 40 1.02 3.94 7.10
N ALA A 41 -0.16 3.33 6.93
CA ALA A 41 -1.43 3.93 7.32
C ALA A 41 -1.91 3.28 8.62
N ARG A 42 -1.95 4.03 9.73
CA ARG A 42 -2.48 3.54 11.01
C ARG A 42 -3.99 3.61 10.98
N ILE A 43 -4.67 2.54 11.43
CA ILE A 43 -6.14 2.52 11.48
C ILE A 43 -6.68 3.62 12.41
N ALA A 44 -5.95 3.94 13.49
CA ALA A 44 -6.36 4.96 14.46
C ALA A 44 -6.46 6.38 13.88
N ASP A 45 -5.80 6.64 12.75
CA ASP A 45 -5.80 7.96 12.09
C ASP A 45 -7.03 8.13 11.17
N PHE A 46 -7.90 7.11 11.05
CA PHE A 46 -9.06 7.12 10.16
C PHE A 46 -10.34 6.68 10.86
N SER A 47 -11.48 7.18 10.37
CA SER A 47 -12.80 6.84 10.87
C SER A 47 -13.16 5.36 10.67
N ASN A 48 -12.60 4.71 9.65
CA ASN A 48 -12.83 3.30 9.39
C ASN A 48 -11.61 2.60 8.74
N LYS A 49 -11.65 1.27 8.75
CA LYS A 49 -10.57 0.42 8.19
C LYS A 49 -10.41 0.53 6.66
N MET A 50 -11.45 0.92 5.93
CA MET A 50 -11.39 1.05 4.46
C MET A 50 -10.63 2.31 4.08
N ASP A 51 -10.85 3.42 4.78
CA ASP A 51 -10.11 4.68 4.57
C ASP A 51 -8.61 4.48 4.80
N ALA A 52 -8.24 3.75 5.86
CA ALA A 52 -6.84 3.40 6.13
C ALA A 52 -6.22 2.53 5.01
N GLN A 53 -7.01 1.66 4.38
CA GLN A 53 -6.53 0.88 3.22
C GLN A 53 -6.40 1.76 1.97
N GLU A 54 -7.34 2.66 1.72
CA GLU A 54 -7.27 3.59 0.59
C GLU A 54 -6.08 4.54 0.72
N GLU A 55 -5.80 5.06 1.91
CA GLU A 55 -4.60 5.88 2.13
C GLU A 55 -3.32 5.08 1.87
N ALA A 56 -3.25 3.82 2.31
CA ALA A 56 -2.09 2.97 2.01
C ALA A 56 -1.86 2.81 0.50
N LYS A 57 -2.94 2.73 -0.30
CA LYS A 57 -2.85 2.68 -1.77
C LYS A 57 -2.41 4.02 -2.35
N ARG A 58 -3.02 5.14 -1.92
CA ARG A 58 -2.65 6.50 -2.37
C ARG A 58 -1.18 6.80 -2.08
N ALA A 59 -0.74 6.53 -0.85
CA ALA A 59 0.64 6.75 -0.42
C ALA A 59 1.63 5.89 -1.22
N TRP A 60 1.26 4.66 -1.59
CA TRP A 60 2.06 3.85 -2.52
C TRP A 60 2.14 4.48 -3.91
N ASN A 61 0.99 4.90 -4.46
CA ASN A 61 0.89 5.45 -5.81
C ASN A 61 1.67 6.76 -6.00
N ARG A 62 1.78 7.58 -4.94
CA ARG A 62 2.59 8.81 -4.92
C ARG A 62 4.09 8.58 -4.99
N ARG A 63 4.60 7.39 -4.60
CA ARG A 63 6.05 7.09 -4.63
C ARG A 63 6.61 6.95 -6.04
N GLY A 64 5.76 6.65 -7.02
CA GLY A 64 6.15 6.51 -8.42
C GLY A 64 6.12 7.81 -9.21
N GLU A 65 5.76 8.95 -8.61
CA GLU A 65 5.72 10.27 -9.27
C GLU A 65 7.08 10.99 -9.25
N ARG A 66 8.19 10.25 -9.39
CA ARG A 66 9.53 10.83 -9.43
C ARG A 66 10.11 10.83 -10.83
#